data_AF-A0AAD6DVI4-F1
#
_entry.id   AF-A0AAD6DVI4-F1
#
_cell.length_a   1.000
_cell.length_b   1.000
_cell.length_c   1.000
_cell.angle_alpha   90.00
_cell.angle_beta   90.00
_cell.angle_gamma   90.00
#
_symmetry.space_group_name_H-M   'P 1'
#
loop_
_entity.id
_entity.type
_entity.pdbx_description
1 polymer ?
#
loop_
_entity_poly.entity_id
_entity_poly.type
_entity_poly.pdbx_seq_one_letter_code
_entity_poly.pdbx_strand_id
1 'polypeptide(L)'
;MQIEDFGPTKQVFFRRLLSTTNPMTCREVMMRAVFVFYWVLGAVTQLDAAHTALSIISVLVFRFNNPEDWPGIFGSPSDCWSIRRFWGQFWHQIVVRPYTNYGTFISRKIFGLRPGSQFDKILVIFIIFFFSGVLHSVVSWQLGDRNYSGDIWWFCLNFAAGSLEVVASQLQRAVGSKADQRDPSIRQTGIAWSKVFGFAWVFFFLFWSLPKSQYPKIYGHVQDVLSEMALSNMDN
;
A
#
# COMPACT_ATOMS: atom_id res chain seq x y z
N MET A 1 0.29 17.92 14.89
CA MET A 1 1.00 16.65 15.12
C MET A 1 2.30 17.00 15.82
N GLN A 2 2.64 16.29 16.90
CA GLN A 2 3.92 16.44 17.60
C GLN A 2 4.83 15.26 17.23
N ILE A 3 6.15 15.43 17.30
CA ILE A 3 7.11 14.35 16.97
C ILE A 3 6.87 13.08 17.80
N GLU A 4 6.44 13.24 19.04
CA GLU A 4 6.11 12.15 19.97
C GLU A 4 4.97 11.24 19.48
N ASP A 5 4.08 11.76 18.63
CA ASP A 5 2.99 10.98 18.03
C ASP A 5 3.54 9.88 17.08
N PHE A 6 4.78 10.04 16.59
CA PHE A 6 5.46 9.12 15.68
C PHE A 6 6.57 8.29 16.36
N GLY A 7 6.70 8.39 17.68
CA GLY A 7 7.76 7.73 18.42
C GLY A 7 7.76 6.19 18.30
N PRO A 8 8.88 5.51 18.63
CA PRO A 8 9.02 4.06 18.48
C PRO A 8 7.93 3.23 19.19
N THR A 9 7.48 3.67 20.36
CA THR A 9 6.41 3.00 21.12
C THR A 9 5.05 3.06 20.41
N LYS A 10 4.85 4.08 19.57
CA LYS A 10 3.61 4.31 18.82
C LYS A 10 3.49 3.45 17.58
N GLN A 11 4.54 2.71 17.19
CA GLN A 11 4.53 1.79 16.04
C GLN A 11 3.78 0.48 16.36
N VAL A 12 3.83 0.02 17.61
CA VAL A 12 3.26 -1.26 18.04
C VAL A 12 1.82 -1.09 18.51
N PHE A 13 0.86 -1.74 17.83
CA PHE A 13 -0.57 -1.65 18.18
C PHE A 13 -1.03 -2.79 19.12
N PHE A 14 -1.15 -4.02 18.61
CA PHE A 14 -1.80 -5.14 19.33
C PHE A 14 -1.16 -5.49 20.67
N ARG A 15 0.18 -5.49 20.77
CA ARG A 15 0.89 -5.78 22.03
C ARG A 15 0.55 -4.77 23.14
N ARG A 16 0.23 -3.54 22.76
CA ARG A 16 -0.09 -2.45 23.68
C ARG A 16 -1.59 -2.32 23.99
N LEU A 17 -2.45 -3.00 23.22
CA LEU A 17 -3.89 -3.01 23.48
C LEU A 17 -4.23 -3.65 24.84
N LEU A 18 -3.44 -4.66 25.23
CA LEU A 18 -3.58 -5.38 26.50
C LEU A 18 -2.51 -4.97 27.53
N SER A 19 -1.72 -3.93 27.25
CA SER A 19 -0.64 -3.51 28.14
C SER A 19 -1.18 -2.57 29.22
N THR A 20 -0.96 -2.95 30.48
CA THR A 20 -1.27 -2.13 31.65
C THR A 20 -0.26 -1.01 31.90
N THR A 21 0.97 -1.13 31.37
CA THR A 21 2.05 -0.16 31.63
C THR A 21 2.07 1.00 30.63
N ASN A 22 1.61 0.81 29.40
CA ASN A 22 1.56 1.86 28.37
C ASN A 22 0.30 1.71 27.49
N PRO A 23 -0.89 1.95 28.07
CA PRO A 23 -2.15 1.78 27.35
C PRO A 23 -2.24 2.68 26.12
N MET A 24 -3.03 2.24 25.15
CA MET A 24 -3.32 3.02 23.94
C MET A 24 -4.20 4.21 24.28
N THR A 25 -3.73 5.42 23.97
CA THR A 25 -4.52 6.64 24.14
C THR A 25 -5.48 6.85 22.97
N CYS A 26 -6.59 7.55 23.20
CA CYS A 26 -7.53 7.93 22.14
C CYS A 26 -6.83 8.75 21.03
N ARG A 27 -5.89 9.62 21.42
CA ARG A 27 -5.05 10.39 20.50
C ARG A 27 -4.25 9.48 19.57
N GLU A 28 -3.63 8.41 20.06
CA GLU A 28 -2.88 7.46 19.23
C GLU A 28 -3.76 6.76 18.18
N VAL A 29 -4.96 6.35 18.58
CA VAL A 29 -5.93 5.73 17.66
C VAL A 29 -6.36 6.73 16.59
N MET A 30 -6.72 7.96 16.99
CA MET A 30 -7.11 9.01 16.05
C MET A 30 -5.97 9.36 15.08
N MET A 31 -4.75 9.51 15.60
CA MET A 31 -3.56 9.80 14.79
C MET A 31 -3.30 8.71 13.74
N ARG A 32 -3.42 7.44 14.11
CA ARG A 32 -3.31 6.33 13.16
C ARG A 32 -4.38 6.39 12.08
N ALA A 33 -5.63 6.64 12.46
CA ALA A 33 -6.74 6.74 11.50
C ALA A 33 -6.55 7.90 10.51
N VAL A 34 -6.25 9.10 11.02
CA VAL A 34 -5.96 10.27 10.19
C VAL A 34 -4.76 10.02 9.27
N PHE A 35 -3.73 9.35 9.79
CA PHE A 35 -2.53 9.05 9.02
C PHE A 35 -2.79 8.14 7.81
N VAL A 36 -3.73 7.18 7.90
CA VAL A 36 -4.14 6.36 6.74
C VAL A 36 -4.65 7.27 5.61
N PHE A 37 -5.59 8.16 5.93
CA PHE A 37 -6.16 9.07 4.94
C PHE A 37 -5.12 10.06 4.40
N TYR A 38 -4.32 10.64 5.28
CA TYR A 38 -3.22 11.53 4.90
C TYR A 38 -2.26 10.85 3.92
N TRP A 39 -1.85 9.60 4.21
CA TRP A 39 -0.94 8.86 3.35
C TRP A 39 -1.56 8.52 2.00
N VAL A 40 -2.79 8.00 1.98
CA VAL A 40 -3.49 7.65 0.73
C VAL A 40 -3.74 8.88 -0.13
N LEU A 41 -4.35 9.92 0.44
CA LEU A 41 -4.71 11.14 -0.30
C LEU A 41 -3.45 11.88 -0.73
N GLY A 42 -2.45 12.01 0.16
CA GLY A 42 -1.19 12.66 -0.15
C GLY A 42 -0.46 12.00 -1.32
N ALA A 43 -0.36 10.67 -1.31
CA ALA A 43 0.24 9.92 -2.41
C ALA A 43 -0.53 10.08 -3.72
N VAL A 44 -1.87 10.01 -3.68
CA VAL A 44 -2.71 10.23 -4.87
C VAL A 44 -2.48 11.62 -5.43
N THR A 45 -2.58 12.67 -4.61
CA THR A 45 -2.42 14.05 -5.07
C THR A 45 -1.03 14.33 -5.62
N GLN A 46 0.03 13.82 -4.96
CA GLN A 46 1.40 14.08 -5.40
C GLN A 46 1.73 13.38 -6.71
N LEU A 47 1.36 12.10 -6.83
CA LEU A 47 1.61 11.33 -8.05
C LEU A 47 0.76 11.80 -9.22
N ASP A 48 -0.52 12.12 -8.97
CA ASP A 48 -1.43 12.59 -10.02
C ASP A 48 -1.06 14.00 -10.51
N ALA A 49 -0.65 14.89 -9.60
CA ALA A 49 -0.13 16.20 -9.97
C ALA A 49 1.16 16.09 -10.79
N ALA A 50 2.10 15.23 -10.37
CA ALA A 50 3.34 15.00 -11.11
C ALA A 50 3.07 14.38 -12.50
N HIS A 51 2.15 13.41 -12.59
CA HIS A 51 1.73 12.80 -13.85
C HIS A 51 1.08 13.82 -14.79
N THR A 52 0.23 14.69 -14.26
CA THR A 52 -0.41 15.78 -15.00
C THR A 52 0.60 16.81 -15.49
N ALA A 53 1.56 17.21 -14.64
CA ALA A 53 2.61 18.14 -15.05
C ALA A 53 3.47 17.55 -16.17
N LEU A 54 3.86 16.28 -16.06
CA LEU A 54 4.61 15.58 -17.10
C LEU A 54 3.82 15.41 -18.39
N SER A 55 2.51 15.15 -18.31
CA SER A 55 1.66 15.05 -19.50
C SER A 55 1.56 16.39 -20.24
N ILE A 56 1.38 17.49 -19.52
CA ILE A 56 1.36 18.85 -20.07
C ILE A 56 2.69 19.15 -20.78
N ILE A 57 3.81 18.86 -20.14
CA ILE A 57 5.14 19.09 -20.72
C ILE A 57 5.34 18.23 -21.98
N SER A 58 5.02 16.93 -21.92
CA SER A 58 5.24 16.02 -23.05
C SER A 58 4.37 16.38 -24.26
N VAL A 59 3.09 16.69 -24.04
CA VAL A 59 2.12 16.98 -25.11
C VAL A 59 2.29 18.40 -25.66
N LEU A 60 2.38 19.42 -24.79
CA LEU A 60 2.36 20.82 -25.24
C LEU A 60 3.75 21.36 -25.60
N VAL A 61 4.77 21.04 -24.80
CA VAL A 61 6.11 21.60 -24.97
C VAL A 61 6.88 20.78 -26.01
N PHE A 62 6.97 19.47 -25.80
CA PHE A 62 7.77 18.60 -26.65
C PHE A 62 7.00 18.02 -27.84
N ARG A 63 5.66 17.97 -27.77
CA ARG A 63 4.78 17.36 -28.78
C ARG A 63 5.16 15.91 -29.09
N PHE A 64 5.65 15.18 -28.08
CA PHE A 64 6.06 13.79 -28.23
C PHE A 64 4.88 12.82 -28.17
N ASN A 65 3.81 13.22 -27.51
CA ASN A 65 2.65 12.37 -27.23
C ASN A 65 1.34 13.11 -27.48
N ASN A 66 0.28 12.34 -27.64
CA ASN A 66 -1.09 12.83 -27.60
C ASN A 66 -1.64 12.75 -26.16
N PRO A 67 -2.70 13.51 -25.82
CA PRO A 67 -3.34 13.40 -24.51
C PRO A 67 -3.82 11.98 -24.17
N GLU A 68 -4.24 11.20 -25.17
CA GLU A 68 -4.66 9.81 -25.00
C GLU A 68 -3.54 8.84 -24.56
N ASP A 69 -2.28 9.21 -24.77
CA ASP A 69 -1.12 8.42 -24.33
C ASP A 69 -0.87 8.54 -22.82
N TRP A 70 -1.56 9.47 -22.15
CA TRP A 70 -1.42 9.77 -20.71
C TRP A 70 -2.71 9.42 -19.94
N PRO A 71 -3.12 8.14 -19.88
CA PRO A 71 -4.29 7.75 -19.11
C PRO A 71 -4.09 8.03 -17.62
N GLY A 72 -5.21 8.16 -16.89
CA GLY A 72 -5.19 8.32 -15.44
C GLY A 72 -4.48 7.13 -14.76
N ILE A 73 -3.61 7.44 -13.81
CA ILE A 73 -2.80 6.42 -13.11
C ILE A 73 -3.53 5.76 -11.95
N PHE A 74 -4.61 6.37 -11.45
CA PHE A 74 -5.45 5.80 -10.39
C PHE A 74 -6.81 5.35 -10.93
N GLY A 75 -7.33 4.27 -10.35
CA GLY A 75 -8.67 3.76 -10.65
C GLY A 75 -9.76 4.36 -9.77
N SER A 76 -10.94 3.74 -9.77
CA SER A 76 -12.06 4.19 -8.95
C SER A 76 -11.87 3.85 -7.46
N PRO A 77 -12.06 4.79 -6.52
CA PRO A 77 -12.08 4.50 -5.08
C PRO A 77 -13.12 3.46 -4.68
N SER A 78 -14.18 3.27 -5.47
CA SER A 78 -15.23 2.27 -5.23
C SER A 78 -14.71 0.83 -5.28
N ASP A 79 -13.52 0.61 -5.83
CA ASP A 79 -12.90 -0.72 -5.93
C ASP A 79 -12.02 -1.08 -4.73
N CYS A 80 -11.80 -0.18 -3.77
CA CYS A 80 -10.88 -0.37 -2.64
C CYS A 80 -11.43 -1.26 -1.49
N TRP A 81 -12.26 -2.24 -1.80
CA TRP A 81 -12.86 -3.16 -0.81
C TRP A 81 -12.06 -4.47 -0.62
N SER A 82 -10.88 -4.60 -1.22
CA SER A 82 -9.95 -5.70 -0.93
C SER A 82 -8.53 -5.21 -1.21
N ILE A 83 -7.53 -5.74 -0.50
CA ILE A 83 -6.11 -5.41 -0.69
C ILE A 83 -5.71 -5.68 -2.14
N ARG A 84 -6.15 -6.79 -2.73
CA ARG A 84 -5.88 -7.10 -4.14
C ARG A 84 -6.44 -6.05 -5.09
N ARG A 85 -7.65 -5.55 -4.84
CA ARG A 85 -8.26 -4.50 -5.68
C ARG A 85 -7.66 -3.13 -5.43
N PHE A 86 -7.35 -2.82 -4.17
CA PHE A 86 -6.67 -1.59 -3.79
C PHE A 86 -5.37 -1.45 -4.59
N TRP A 87 -4.49 -2.45 -4.58
CA TRP A 87 -3.22 -2.41 -5.33
C TRP A 87 -3.38 -2.66 -6.84
N GLY A 88 -4.29 -3.55 -7.23
CA GLY A 88 -4.40 -4.01 -8.61
C GLY A 88 -5.34 -3.21 -9.50
N GLN A 89 -6.19 -2.35 -8.94
CA GLN A 89 -7.20 -1.58 -9.70
C GLN A 89 -7.17 -0.10 -9.36
N PHE A 90 -7.00 0.26 -8.08
CA PHE A 90 -7.03 1.66 -7.64
C PHE A 90 -5.65 2.31 -7.64
N TRP A 91 -4.66 1.70 -6.99
CA TRP A 91 -3.37 2.30 -6.71
C TRP A 91 -2.49 2.41 -7.97
N HIS A 92 -1.69 3.47 -8.09
CA HIS A 92 -0.92 3.87 -9.30
C HIS A 92 -0.51 2.72 -10.27
N GLN A 93 -1.12 2.69 -11.46
CA GLN A 93 -0.94 1.59 -12.42
C GLN A 93 0.36 1.64 -13.24
N ILE A 94 1.14 2.73 -13.11
CA ILE A 94 2.35 2.97 -13.90
C ILE A 94 3.42 1.87 -13.73
N VAL A 95 3.50 1.28 -12.53
CA VAL A 95 4.50 0.26 -12.20
C VAL A 95 4.06 -1.18 -12.51
N VAL A 96 2.76 -1.40 -12.73
CA VAL A 96 2.19 -2.75 -12.83
C VAL A 96 2.72 -3.47 -14.07
N ARG A 97 2.72 -2.81 -15.22
CA ARG A 97 3.21 -3.39 -16.48
C ARG A 97 4.70 -3.74 -16.46
N PRO A 98 5.63 -2.83 -16.12
CA PRO A 98 7.05 -3.17 -16.08
C PRO A 98 7.35 -4.29 -15.09
N TYR A 99 6.76 -4.25 -13.88
CA TYR A 99 7.00 -5.30 -12.90
C TYR A 99 6.39 -6.65 -13.29
N THR A 100 5.23 -6.65 -13.98
CA THR A 100 4.67 -7.88 -14.55
C THR A 100 5.59 -8.48 -15.61
N ASN A 101 6.25 -7.66 -16.45
CA ASN A 101 7.21 -8.15 -17.43
C ASN A 101 8.41 -8.82 -16.76
N TYR A 102 8.98 -8.18 -15.72
CA TYR A 102 10.06 -8.79 -14.95
C TYR A 102 9.62 -10.08 -14.24
N GLY A 103 8.45 -10.06 -13.60
CA GLY A 103 7.88 -11.22 -12.92
C GLY A 103 7.65 -12.40 -13.86
N THR A 104 7.10 -12.15 -15.04
CA THR A 104 6.84 -13.19 -16.05
C THR A 104 8.13 -13.72 -16.66
N PHE A 105 9.13 -12.85 -16.88
CA PHE A 105 10.47 -13.27 -17.29
C PHE A 105 11.10 -14.21 -16.26
N ILE A 106 11.15 -13.79 -14.99
CA ILE A 106 11.72 -14.60 -13.91
C ILE A 106 10.96 -15.93 -13.77
N SER A 107 9.63 -15.87 -13.70
CA SER A 107 8.78 -17.06 -13.53
C SER A 107 8.97 -18.10 -14.66
N ARG A 108 8.98 -17.65 -15.91
CA ARG A 108 8.92 -18.55 -17.07
C ARG A 108 10.29 -18.88 -17.65
N LYS A 109 11.23 -17.94 -17.61
CA LYS A 109 12.57 -18.11 -18.18
C LYS A 109 13.59 -18.61 -17.15
N ILE A 110 13.49 -18.16 -15.90
CA ILE A 110 14.44 -18.59 -14.85
C ILE A 110 13.93 -19.86 -14.16
N PHE A 111 12.67 -19.86 -13.73
CA PHE A 111 12.09 -21.02 -13.01
C PHE A 111 11.38 -22.04 -13.92
N GLY A 112 11.24 -21.76 -15.22
CA GLY A 112 10.63 -22.69 -16.17
C GLY A 112 9.15 -23.01 -15.89
N LEU A 113 8.43 -22.16 -15.15
CA LEU A 113 7.05 -22.43 -14.79
C LEU A 113 6.12 -22.39 -16.01
N ARG A 114 5.12 -23.27 -16.03
CA ARG A 114 4.12 -23.31 -17.11
C ARG A 114 3.33 -21.98 -17.12
N PRO A 115 3.27 -21.28 -18.28
CA PRO A 115 2.51 -20.04 -18.40
C PRO A 115 1.06 -20.20 -17.94
N GLY A 116 0.60 -19.33 -17.05
CA GLY A 116 -0.77 -19.32 -16.55
C GLY A 116 -1.08 -20.34 -15.45
N SER A 117 -0.10 -21.15 -15.03
CA SER A 117 -0.21 -21.98 -13.83
C SER A 117 -0.44 -21.14 -12.56
N GLN A 118 -0.98 -21.75 -11.51
CA GLN A 118 -1.20 -21.02 -10.24
C GLN A 118 0.11 -20.53 -9.64
N PHE A 119 1.16 -21.35 -9.70
CA PHE A 119 2.51 -20.96 -9.26
C PHE A 119 3.09 -19.81 -10.10
N ASP A 120 2.90 -19.79 -11.43
CA ASP A 120 3.29 -18.66 -12.29
C ASP A 120 2.63 -17.35 -11.81
N LYS A 121 1.32 -17.38 -11.58
CA LYS A 121 0.56 -16.19 -11.12
C LYS A 121 1.02 -15.71 -9.75
N ILE A 122 1.18 -16.61 -8.79
CA ILE A 122 1.61 -16.27 -7.43
C ILE A 122 3.02 -15.67 -7.45
N LEU A 123 3.95 -16.28 -8.19
CA LEU A 123 5.33 -15.81 -8.29
C LEU A 123 5.42 -14.44 -8.97
N VAL A 124 4.68 -14.22 -10.06
CA VAL A 124 4.63 -12.92 -10.75
C VAL A 124 4.14 -11.84 -9.79
N ILE A 125 3.05 -12.09 -9.05
CA ILE A 125 2.51 -11.12 -8.09
C ILE A 125 3.49 -10.88 -6.94
N PHE A 126 4.14 -11.93 -6.42
CA PHE A 126 5.18 -11.80 -5.40
C PHE A 126 6.31 -10.88 -5.88
N ILE A 127 6.80 -11.07 -7.10
CA ILE A 127 7.88 -10.25 -7.67
C ILE A 127 7.45 -8.79 -7.82
N ILE A 128 6.20 -8.51 -8.22
CA ILE A 128 5.67 -7.14 -8.31
C ILE A 128 5.75 -6.44 -6.95
N PHE A 129 5.29 -7.08 -5.87
CA PHE A 129 5.37 -6.51 -4.53
C PHE A 129 6.81 -6.41 -4.03
N PHE A 130 7.64 -7.44 -4.26
CA PHE A 130 9.03 -7.45 -3.83
C PHE A 130 9.84 -6.33 -4.50
N PHE A 131 9.74 -6.15 -5.82
CA PHE A 131 10.42 -5.07 -6.54
C PHE A 131 9.91 -3.70 -6.13
N SER A 132 8.61 -3.55 -5.87
CA SER A 132 8.07 -2.32 -5.29
C SER A 132 8.75 -2.01 -3.95
N GLY A 133 8.85 -3.00 -3.07
CA GLY A 133 9.52 -2.85 -1.78
C GLY A 133 11.00 -2.50 -1.88
N VAL A 134 11.73 -3.14 -2.81
CA VAL A 134 13.15 -2.84 -3.04
C VAL A 134 13.33 -1.41 -3.54
N LEU A 135 12.53 -0.96 -4.51
CA LEU A 135 12.67 0.40 -5.05
C LEU A 135 12.28 1.47 -4.02
N HIS A 136 11.22 1.24 -3.24
CA HIS A 136 10.89 2.12 -2.12
C HIS A 136 12.00 2.13 -1.07
N SER A 137 12.60 0.98 -0.77
CA SER A 137 13.74 0.89 0.14
C SER A 137 14.97 1.66 -0.38
N VAL A 138 15.26 1.61 -1.68
CA VAL A 138 16.37 2.38 -2.28
C VAL A 138 16.11 3.88 -2.14
N VAL A 139 14.89 4.34 -2.43
CA VAL A 139 14.52 5.75 -2.28
C VAL A 139 14.61 6.17 -0.81
N SER A 140 14.10 5.36 0.12
CA SER A 140 14.18 5.62 1.56
C SER A 140 15.64 5.75 2.01
N TRP A 141 16.51 4.85 1.56
CA TRP A 141 17.94 4.91 1.85
C TRP A 141 18.59 6.20 1.32
N GLN A 142 18.27 6.60 0.08
CA GLN A 142 18.76 7.85 -0.51
C GLN A 142 18.28 9.10 0.24
N LEU A 143 17.08 9.05 0.84
CA LEU A 143 16.52 10.10 1.68
C LEU A 143 17.04 10.08 3.12
N GLY A 144 18.01 9.20 3.44
CA GLY A 144 18.64 9.12 4.76
C GLY A 144 17.89 8.27 5.79
N ASP A 145 16.86 7.51 5.38
CA ASP A 145 16.13 6.64 6.30
C ASP A 145 17.01 5.49 6.79
N ARG A 146 17.20 5.41 8.11
CA ARG A 146 17.97 4.34 8.77
C ARG A 146 17.23 3.00 8.78
N ASN A 147 15.92 2.99 8.54
CA ASN A 147 15.07 1.79 8.53
C ASN A 147 14.50 1.48 7.13
N TYR A 148 15.29 1.74 6.09
CA TYR A 148 14.89 1.56 4.69
C TYR A 148 14.35 0.15 4.36
N SER A 149 14.87 -0.89 5.03
CA SER A 149 14.44 -2.29 4.83
C SER A 149 12.99 -2.55 5.26
N GLY A 150 12.41 -1.66 6.07
CA GLY A 150 11.00 -1.72 6.48
C GLY A 150 10.02 -1.65 5.32
N ASP A 151 10.40 -1.06 4.18
CA ASP A 151 9.57 -1.03 2.98
C ASP A 151 9.42 -2.40 2.36
N ILE A 152 10.53 -3.14 2.19
CA ILE A 152 10.50 -4.50 1.65
C ILE A 152 9.56 -5.38 2.48
N TRP A 153 9.69 -5.29 3.81
CA TRP A 153 8.81 -6.00 4.73
C TRP A 153 7.34 -5.62 4.52
N TRP A 154 7.03 -4.34 4.42
CA TRP A 154 5.65 -3.86 4.29
C TRP A 154 5.01 -4.25 2.95
N PHE A 155 5.73 -4.19 1.85
CA PHE A 155 5.23 -4.65 0.55
C PHE A 155 5.04 -6.18 0.51
N CYS A 156 5.96 -6.95 1.08
CA CYS A 156 5.77 -8.40 1.24
C CYS A 156 4.55 -8.75 2.12
N LEU A 157 4.28 -7.95 3.15
CA LEU A 157 3.09 -8.10 3.98
C LEU A 157 1.79 -7.84 3.18
N ASN A 158 1.79 -6.85 2.28
CA ASN A 158 0.66 -6.60 1.38
C ASN A 158 0.41 -7.78 0.43
N PHE A 159 1.47 -8.40 -0.10
CA PHE A 159 1.36 -9.64 -0.87
C PHE A 159 0.73 -10.77 -0.05
N ALA A 160 1.17 -10.96 1.19
CA ALA A 160 0.63 -11.99 2.08
C ALA A 160 -0.86 -11.74 2.38
N ALA A 161 -1.24 -10.49 2.65
CA ALA A 161 -2.64 -10.10 2.87
C ALA A 161 -3.51 -10.36 1.64
N GLY A 162 -3.05 -9.98 0.44
CA GLY A 162 -3.77 -10.27 -0.81
C GLY A 162 -3.88 -11.78 -1.10
N SER A 163 -2.85 -12.55 -0.76
CA SER A 163 -2.87 -14.02 -0.90
C SER A 163 -3.86 -14.66 0.08
N LEU A 164 -3.94 -14.15 1.31
CA LEU A 164 -4.91 -14.59 2.31
C LEU A 164 -6.35 -14.33 1.84
N GLU A 165 -6.62 -13.17 1.22
CA GLU A 165 -7.94 -12.89 0.61
C GLU A 165 -8.32 -13.94 -0.44
N VAL A 166 -7.36 -14.36 -1.26
CA VAL A 166 -7.59 -15.39 -2.29
C VAL A 166 -7.95 -16.72 -1.63
N VAL A 167 -7.18 -17.17 -0.63
CA VAL A 167 -7.45 -18.42 0.09
C VAL A 167 -8.81 -18.37 0.79
N ALA A 168 -9.12 -17.26 1.47
CA ALA A 168 -10.41 -17.07 2.14
C ALA A 168 -11.58 -17.14 1.14
N SER A 169 -11.43 -16.49 -0.02
CA SER A 169 -12.46 -16.53 -1.07
C SER A 169 -12.67 -17.93 -1.68
N GLN A 170 -11.61 -18.73 -1.76
CA GLN A 170 -11.69 -20.12 -2.23
C GLN A 170 -12.38 -21.01 -1.20
N LEU A 171 -12.03 -20.85 0.09
CA LEU A 171 -12.65 -21.59 1.18
C LEU A 171 -14.15 -21.27 1.29
N GLN A 172 -14.52 -19.99 1.20
CA GLN A 172 -15.92 -19.56 1.20
C GLN A 172 -16.71 -20.22 0.05
N ARG A 173 -16.11 -20.32 -1.15
CA ARG A 173 -16.76 -20.99 -2.30
C ARG A 173 -16.86 -22.49 -2.13
N ALA A 174 -15.91 -23.12 -1.44
CA ALA A 174 -15.93 -24.55 -1.16
C ALA A 174 -16.98 -24.93 -0.10
N VAL A 175 -17.22 -24.04 0.86
CA VAL A 175 -18.18 -24.25 1.97
C VAL A 175 -19.58 -23.72 1.65
N GLY A 176 -19.71 -22.77 0.71
CA GLY A 176 -20.98 -22.10 0.38
C GLY A 176 -22.05 -23.04 -0.17
N SER A 177 -23.22 -23.07 0.48
CA SER A 177 -24.39 -23.81 0.01
C SER A 177 -24.94 -23.23 -1.30
N LYS A 178 -25.25 -24.11 -2.27
CA LYS A 178 -25.87 -23.73 -3.55
C LYS A 178 -27.25 -23.06 -3.39
N ALA A 179 -27.86 -23.14 -2.20
CA ALA A 179 -29.17 -22.58 -1.88
C ALA A 179 -29.18 -21.04 -1.82
N ASP A 180 -28.08 -20.42 -1.38
CA ASP A 180 -27.92 -18.97 -1.21
C ASP A 180 -27.82 -18.20 -2.55
N GLN A 181 -27.68 -18.92 -3.66
CA GLN A 181 -27.44 -18.35 -5.00
C GLN A 181 -28.71 -18.10 -5.82
N ARG A 182 -29.89 -18.54 -5.36
CA ARG A 182 -31.14 -18.49 -6.13
C ARG A 182 -31.97 -17.23 -5.93
N ASP A 183 -31.83 -16.52 -4.81
CA ASP A 183 -32.56 -15.27 -4.55
C ASP A 183 -31.71 -14.05 -4.95
N PRO A 184 -32.12 -13.25 -5.95
CA PRO A 184 -31.39 -12.07 -6.39
C PRO A 184 -31.23 -11.01 -5.28
N SER A 185 -32.19 -10.90 -4.36
CA SER A 185 -32.21 -9.89 -3.30
C SER A 185 -31.21 -10.20 -2.19
N ILE A 186 -31.13 -11.46 -1.76
CA ILE A 186 -30.15 -11.97 -0.80
C ILE A 186 -28.74 -11.87 -1.38
N ARG A 187 -28.59 -12.19 -2.67
CA ARG A 187 -27.30 -12.06 -3.38
C ARG A 187 -26.82 -10.60 -3.44
N GLN A 188 -27.70 -9.66 -3.75
CA GLN A 188 -27.34 -8.23 -3.85
C GLN A 188 -26.97 -7.66 -2.48
N THR A 189 -27.73 -7.99 -1.43
CA THR A 189 -27.41 -7.55 -0.06
C THR A 189 -26.11 -8.19 0.44
N GLY A 190 -25.87 -9.47 0.15
CA GLY A 190 -24.60 -10.15 0.44
C GLY A 190 -23.39 -9.49 -0.24
N ILE A 191 -23.52 -9.09 -1.51
CA ILE A 191 -22.48 -8.33 -2.22
C ILE A 191 -22.24 -6.97 -1.56
N ALA A 192 -23.30 -6.23 -1.22
CA ALA A 192 -23.16 -4.93 -0.55
C ALA A 192 -22.43 -5.06 0.80
N TRP A 193 -22.81 -6.03 1.63
CA TRP A 193 -22.14 -6.30 2.90
C TRP A 193 -20.69 -6.73 2.71
N SER A 194 -20.40 -7.57 1.71
CA SER A 194 -19.01 -7.96 1.40
C SER A 194 -18.13 -6.76 1.05
N LYS A 195 -18.68 -5.74 0.37
CA LYS A 195 -17.96 -4.50 0.08
C LYS A 195 -17.70 -3.71 1.35
N VAL A 196 -18.70 -3.55 2.21
CA VAL A 196 -18.56 -2.83 3.50
C VAL A 196 -17.49 -3.46 4.38
N PHE A 197 -17.57 -4.78 4.60
CA PHE A 197 -16.55 -5.51 5.36
C PHE A 197 -15.18 -5.47 4.68
N GLY A 198 -15.17 -5.47 3.35
CA GLY A 198 -13.97 -5.33 2.55
C GLY A 198 -13.27 -3.98 2.73
N PHE A 199 -14.02 -2.87 2.68
CA PHE A 199 -13.49 -1.53 2.96
C PHE A 199 -12.97 -1.43 4.40
N ALA A 200 -13.73 -1.96 5.37
CA ALA A 200 -13.29 -2.01 6.76
C ALA A 200 -11.99 -2.81 6.90
N TRP A 201 -11.89 -3.96 6.24
CA TRP A 201 -10.68 -4.79 6.23
C TRP A 201 -9.47 -4.05 5.67
N VAL A 202 -9.59 -3.41 4.49
CA VAL A 202 -8.50 -2.61 3.91
C VAL A 202 -8.11 -1.46 4.84
N PHE A 203 -9.08 -0.74 5.39
CA PHE A 203 -8.82 0.35 6.33
C PHE A 203 -8.09 -0.14 7.59
N PHE A 204 -8.58 -1.20 8.25
CA PHE A 204 -7.96 -1.74 9.46
C PHE A 204 -6.57 -2.31 9.18
N PHE A 205 -6.38 -2.94 8.03
CA PHE A 205 -5.07 -3.43 7.60
C PHE A 205 -4.07 -2.28 7.43
N LEU A 206 -4.46 -1.19 6.76
CA LEU A 206 -3.62 0.00 6.61
C LEU A 206 -3.41 0.72 7.95
N PHE A 207 -4.45 0.89 8.75
CA PHE A 207 -4.40 1.47 10.10
C PHE A 207 -3.36 0.77 11.00
N TRP A 208 -3.28 -0.55 10.89
CA TRP A 208 -2.34 -1.34 11.66
C TRP A 208 -0.93 -1.34 11.06
N SER A 209 -0.82 -1.54 9.74
CA SER A 209 0.46 -1.80 9.06
C SER A 209 1.22 -0.53 8.66
N LEU A 210 0.53 0.53 8.22
CA LEU A 210 1.17 1.77 7.74
C LEU A 210 2.04 2.44 8.80
N PRO A 211 1.60 2.63 10.07
CA PRO A 211 2.43 3.25 11.09
C PRO A 211 3.75 2.52 11.34
N LYS A 212 3.77 1.19 11.18
CA LYS A 212 4.99 0.39 11.37
C LYS A 212 6.04 0.69 10.31
N SER A 213 5.62 0.98 9.08
CA SER A 213 6.52 1.31 7.97
C SER A 213 6.89 2.80 7.97
N GLN A 214 5.92 3.68 8.19
CA GLN A 214 6.07 5.12 7.92
C GLN A 214 6.51 5.95 9.14
N TYR A 215 6.08 5.60 10.36
CA TYR A 215 6.43 6.39 11.55
C TYR A 215 7.94 6.41 11.83
N PRO A 216 8.71 5.31 11.69
CA PRO A 216 10.17 5.36 11.85
C PRO A 216 10.83 6.43 10.98
N LYS A 217 10.36 6.56 9.73
CA LYS A 217 10.91 7.50 8.74
C LYS A 217 10.65 8.94 9.14
N ILE A 218 9.40 9.24 9.47
CA ILE A 218 8.99 10.58 9.90
C ILE A 218 9.74 10.97 11.16
N TYR A 219 9.80 10.06 12.13
CA TYR A 219 10.48 10.30 13.40
C TYR A 219 11.98 10.55 13.20
N GLY A 220 12.67 9.69 12.44
CA GLY A 220 14.09 9.84 12.15
C GLY A 220 14.40 11.15 11.40
N HIS A 221 13.64 11.45 10.35
CA HIS A 221 13.85 12.66 9.56
C HIS A 221 13.67 13.95 10.39
N VAL A 222 12.63 14.03 11.22
CA VAL A 222 12.42 15.20 12.08
C VAL A 222 13.55 15.33 13.11
N GLN A 223 14.06 14.22 13.66
CA GLN A 223 15.21 14.26 14.58
C GLN A 223 16.48 14.79 13.90
N ASP A 224 16.74 14.39 12.66
CA ASP A 224 17.92 14.86 11.91
C ASP A 224 17.81 16.38 11.66
N VAL A 225 16.65 16.87 11.20
CA VAL A 225 16.40 18.32 10.99
C VAL A 225 16.52 19.14 12.28
N LEU A 226 15.98 18.64 13.40
CA LEU A 226 16.12 19.31 14.70
C LEU A 226 17.58 19.38 15.16
N SER A 227 18.37 18.34 14.87
CA SER A 227 19.78 18.29 15.22
C SER A 227 20.60 19.29 14.38
N GLU A 228 20.32 19.36 13.08
CA GLU A 228 20.96 20.33 12.17
C GLU A 228 20.67 21.79 12.57
N MET A 229 19.41 22.11 12.89
CA MET A 229 19.04 23.44 13.36
C MET A 229 19.73 23.80 14.69
N ALA A 230 19.85 22.84 15.61
CA ALA A 230 20.54 23.06 16.88
C ALA A 230 22.04 23.34 16.66
N LEU A 231 22.70 22.61 15.77
CA LEU A 231 24.11 22.85 15.40
C LEU A 231 24.29 24.22 14.76
N SER A 232 23.46 24.57 13.79
CA SER A 232 23.52 25.89 13.12
C SER A 232 23.29 27.06 14.09
N ASN A 233 22.52 26.87 15.16
CA ASN A 233 22.30 27.91 16.17
C ASN A 233 23.44 28.03 17.18
N MET A 234 24.31 27.02 17.29
CA MET A 234 25.51 27.08 18.14
C MET A 234 26.71 27.69 17.40
N ASP A 235 26.71 27.61 16.06
CA ASP A 235 27.76 28.17 15.21
C ASP A 235 27.54 29.66 14.85
N ASN A 236 26.38 30.23 15.18
CA ASN A 236 26.02 31.64 15.03
C ASN A 236 26.09 32.40 16.36
#